data_AF-A0A965HKR4-F1
#
_entry.id   AF-A0A965HKR4-F1
#
_cell.length_a   1.000
_cell.length_b   1.000
_cell.length_c   1.000
_cell.angle_alpha   90.00
_cell.angle_beta   90.00
_cell.angle_gamma   90.00
#
_symmetry.space_group_name_H-M   'P 1'
#
loop_
_entity.id
_entity.type
_entity.pdbx_description
1 polymer ?
#
loop_
_entity_poly.entity_id
_entity_poly.type
_entity_poly.pdbx_seq_one_letter_code
_entity_poly.pdbx_strand_id
1 'polypeptide(L)'
;MARWRYDYHRATRIPAELVEESELAIGLSRTAWVEARKNSHFPTFAPHLEKLLTLSRQMADLWGYADQPYDALLEGYEPGWLTKDVTTLFAKLRPRLVTIAEKAFSLPQPPSRKNLRGHYPRADQEKFLQSLLPKIGFDTSAGRLDSSTHPFCSGLGPCDTRMTTRYDESDFMVSLYGVLHEAGHGLYDQGLPESQLGTPLGQAASLGIHESQSRLWENRVGRSRSFWKSWWPDLIQAFPDLTGHNHNHCWRASNAVERSFIRVEADEVTYDLHILLRFELETQLLKGELSVHDLPAAWNELFEKLLGLKVPDDARGCLQDIHWSLGGF
;
A
#
# COMPACT_ATOMS: atom_id res chain seq x y z
N MET A 1 -18.02 -0.14 -24.88
CA MET A 1 -17.43 0.56 -26.05
C MET A 1 -16.54 1.76 -25.66
N ALA A 2 -16.97 2.68 -24.78
CA ALA A 2 -16.16 3.86 -24.41
C ALA A 2 -14.80 3.49 -23.77
N ARG A 3 -14.79 2.58 -22.79
CA ARG A 3 -13.54 2.19 -22.10
C ARG A 3 -12.54 1.47 -23.02
N TRP A 4 -12.97 0.49 -23.81
CA TRP A 4 -12.10 -0.14 -24.82
C TRP A 4 -11.47 0.87 -25.79
N ARG A 5 -12.26 1.83 -26.28
CA ARG A 5 -11.74 2.86 -27.17
C ARG A 5 -10.69 3.70 -26.45
N TYR A 6 -10.95 4.08 -25.20
CA TYR A 6 -10.02 4.81 -24.37
C TYR A 6 -8.70 4.04 -24.17
N ASP A 7 -8.76 2.79 -23.72
CA ASP A 7 -7.58 1.96 -23.48
C ASP A 7 -6.77 1.73 -24.77
N TYR A 8 -7.46 1.50 -25.90
CA TYR A 8 -6.83 1.39 -27.21
C TYR A 8 -6.09 2.67 -27.60
N HIS A 9 -6.72 3.84 -27.46
CA HIS A 9 -6.08 5.12 -27.79
C HIS A 9 -4.89 5.41 -26.88
N ARG A 10 -4.98 5.05 -25.59
CA ARG A 10 -3.89 5.26 -24.65
C ARG A 10 -2.70 4.34 -24.93
N ALA A 11 -2.96 3.07 -25.24
CA ALA A 11 -1.92 2.11 -25.59
C ALA A 11 -1.24 2.45 -26.93
N THR A 12 -2.01 2.81 -27.95
CA THR A 12 -1.47 3.09 -29.30
C THR A 12 -0.77 4.44 -29.45
N ARG A 13 -0.80 5.29 -28.41
CA ARG A 13 -0.01 6.52 -28.34
C ARG A 13 1.48 6.29 -28.05
N ILE A 14 1.82 5.15 -27.45
CA ILE A 14 3.20 4.85 -27.06
C ILE A 14 3.83 3.96 -28.12
N PRO A 15 4.92 4.37 -28.77
CA PRO A 15 5.65 3.52 -29.71
C PRO A 15 6.13 2.23 -29.05
N ALA A 16 6.15 1.13 -29.80
CA ALA A 16 6.55 -0.17 -29.29
C ALA A 16 7.99 -0.17 -28.74
N GLU A 17 8.89 0.58 -29.38
CA GLU A 17 10.28 0.73 -28.96
C GLU A 17 10.39 1.39 -27.58
N LEU A 18 9.52 2.37 -27.27
CA LEU A 18 9.50 3.04 -25.98
C LEU A 18 8.91 2.14 -24.88
N VAL A 19 7.94 1.29 -25.22
CA VAL A 19 7.44 0.25 -24.31
C VAL A 19 8.56 -0.73 -23.96
N GLU A 20 9.26 -1.26 -24.96
CA GLU A 20 10.37 -2.21 -24.75
C GLU A 20 11.48 -1.59 -23.89
N GLU A 21 11.87 -0.35 -24.19
CA GLU A 21 12.89 0.36 -23.42
C GLU A 21 12.47 0.57 -21.96
N SER A 22 11.20 0.87 -21.72
CA SER A 22 10.65 1.05 -20.37
C SER A 22 10.63 -0.23 -19.56
N GLU A 23 10.15 -1.33 -20.14
CA GLU A 23 10.13 -2.64 -19.48
C GLU A 23 11.54 -3.13 -19.14
N LEU A 24 12.51 -2.93 -20.05
CA LEU A 24 13.92 -3.24 -19.78
C LEU A 24 14.47 -2.38 -18.63
N ALA A 25 14.18 -1.07 -18.64
CA ALA A 25 14.62 -0.16 -17.59
C ALA A 25 14.04 -0.55 -16.23
N ILE A 26 12.76 -0.95 -16.16
CA ILE A 26 12.10 -1.44 -14.95
C ILE A 26 12.79 -2.70 -14.42
N GLY A 27 13.07 -3.69 -15.28
CA GLY A 27 13.75 -4.92 -14.89
C GLY A 27 15.14 -4.68 -14.27
N LEU A 28 15.93 -3.80 -14.89
CA LEU A 28 17.25 -3.40 -14.39
C LEU A 28 17.16 -2.59 -13.09
N SER A 29 16.22 -1.63 -13.04
CA SER A 29 15.98 -0.76 -11.90
C SER A 29 15.58 -1.52 -10.64
N ARG A 30 14.70 -2.52 -10.78
CA ARG A 30 14.30 -3.41 -9.68
C ARG A 30 15.50 -4.14 -9.07
N THR A 31 16.40 -4.65 -9.91
CA THR A 31 17.60 -5.37 -9.45
C THR A 31 18.53 -4.43 -8.69
N ALA A 32 18.79 -3.24 -9.23
CA ALA A 32 19.60 -2.21 -8.58
C ALA A 32 18.98 -1.73 -7.25
N TRP A 33 17.66 -1.57 -7.19
CA TRP A 33 16.96 -1.19 -5.96
C TRP A 33 17.09 -2.23 -4.85
N VAL A 34 17.01 -3.54 -5.17
CA VAL A 34 17.20 -4.61 -4.18
C VAL A 34 18.60 -4.50 -3.56
N GLU A 35 19.63 -4.29 -4.37
CA GLU A 35 21.01 -4.10 -3.89
C GLU A 35 21.16 -2.81 -3.08
N ALA A 36 20.69 -1.68 -3.63
CA ALA A 36 20.77 -0.37 -3.00
C ALA A 36 20.08 -0.37 -1.63
N ARG A 37 18.87 -0.94 -1.52
CA ARG A 37 18.14 -1.03 -0.26
C ARG A 37 18.85 -1.93 0.75
N LYS A 38 19.39 -3.07 0.31
CA LYS A 38 20.15 -3.98 1.18
C LYS A 38 21.39 -3.30 1.77
N ASN A 39 22.07 -2.50 0.97
CA ASN A 39 23.31 -1.81 1.36
C ASN A 39 23.07 -0.39 1.90
N SER A 40 21.82 0.06 1.94
CA SER A 40 21.44 1.45 2.21
C SER A 40 22.26 2.47 1.42
N HIS A 41 22.35 2.28 0.11
CA HIS A 41 23.19 3.07 -0.78
C HIS A 41 22.40 3.59 -1.97
N PHE A 42 21.74 4.74 -1.80
CA PHE A 42 20.94 5.37 -2.87
C PHE A 42 21.71 5.64 -4.18
N PRO A 43 23.02 6.00 -4.18
CA PRO A 43 23.75 6.21 -5.43
C PRO A 43 23.77 5.01 -6.39
N THR A 44 23.66 3.77 -5.91
CA THR A 44 23.49 2.58 -6.78
C THR A 44 22.18 2.64 -7.57
N PHE A 45 21.11 3.20 -6.98
CA PHE A 45 19.78 3.27 -7.58
C PHE A 45 19.54 4.54 -8.40
N ALA A 46 20.19 5.65 -8.04
CA ALA A 46 20.03 6.96 -8.68
C ALA A 46 20.02 6.95 -10.22
N PRO A 47 21.01 6.35 -10.94
CA PRO A 47 21.01 6.37 -12.41
C PRO A 47 19.82 5.61 -13.02
N HIS A 48 19.31 4.59 -12.33
CA HIS A 48 18.13 3.84 -12.78
C HIS A 48 16.85 4.67 -12.57
N LEU A 49 16.75 5.37 -11.45
CA LEU A 49 15.62 6.27 -11.18
C LEU A 49 15.59 7.44 -12.17
N GLU A 50 16.75 8.02 -12.52
CA GLU A 50 16.86 9.05 -13.56
C GLU A 50 16.35 8.55 -14.91
N LYS A 51 16.76 7.34 -15.31
CA LYS A 51 16.30 6.72 -16.56
C LYS A 51 14.78 6.52 -16.55
N LEU A 52 14.22 6.00 -15.45
CA LEU A 52 12.77 5.79 -15.33
C LEU A 52 11.98 7.10 -15.34
N LEU A 53 12.48 8.16 -14.70
CA LEU A 53 11.85 9.49 -14.75
C LEU A 53 11.85 10.07 -16.17
N THR A 54 12.97 9.95 -16.90
CA THR A 54 13.03 10.40 -18.29
C THR A 54 12.02 9.66 -19.17
N LEU A 55 11.94 8.33 -19.05
CA LEU A 55 10.99 7.52 -19.81
C LEU A 55 9.53 7.84 -19.43
N SER A 56 9.25 8.04 -18.14
CA SER A 56 7.91 8.37 -17.65
C SER A 56 7.44 9.73 -18.16
N ARG A 57 8.33 10.73 -18.20
CA ARG A 57 8.03 12.03 -18.82
C ARG A 57 7.75 11.92 -20.32
N GLN A 58 8.56 11.14 -21.06
CA GLN A 58 8.32 10.89 -22.48
C GLN A 58 6.95 10.23 -22.73
N MET A 59 6.58 9.25 -21.90
CA MET A 59 5.26 8.62 -21.98
C MET A 59 4.14 9.60 -21.62
N ALA A 60 4.32 10.42 -20.58
CA ALA A 60 3.37 11.47 -20.21
C ALA A 60 3.13 12.47 -21.34
N ASP A 61 4.20 12.90 -22.04
CA ASP A 61 4.10 13.82 -23.19
C ASP A 61 3.29 13.20 -24.35
N LEU A 62 3.47 11.91 -24.62
CA LEU A 62 2.75 11.18 -25.68
C LEU A 62 1.27 10.94 -25.32
N TRP A 63 0.98 10.60 -24.06
CA TRP A 63 -0.40 10.52 -23.57
C TRP A 63 -1.08 11.90 -23.61
N GLY A 64 -0.32 12.95 -23.31
CA GLY A 64 -0.78 14.31 -23.20
C GLY A 64 -1.46 14.59 -21.87
N TYR A 65 -1.31 15.82 -21.40
CA TYR A 65 -1.90 16.33 -20.16
C TYR A 65 -2.23 17.81 -20.31
N ALA A 66 -3.09 18.33 -19.44
CA ALA A 66 -3.52 19.73 -19.49
C ALA A 66 -2.62 20.67 -18.68
N ASP A 67 -2.14 20.22 -17.51
CA ASP A 67 -1.41 21.06 -16.55
C ASP A 67 0.02 20.55 -16.35
N GLN A 68 0.20 19.28 -15.94
CA GLN A 68 1.53 18.74 -15.64
C GLN A 68 1.69 17.25 -15.97
N PRO A 69 2.94 16.75 -16.20
CA PRO A 69 3.19 15.36 -16.58
C PRO A 69 2.55 14.33 -15.65
N TYR A 70 2.49 14.65 -14.35
CA TYR A 70 1.89 13.79 -13.33
C TYR A 70 0.41 13.47 -13.63
N ASP A 71 -0.35 14.40 -14.23
CA ASP A 71 -1.76 14.13 -14.60
C ASP A 71 -1.86 12.95 -15.57
N ALA A 72 -0.96 12.89 -16.55
CA ALA A 72 -0.96 11.79 -17.53
C ALA A 72 -0.61 10.46 -16.86
N LEU A 73 0.31 10.44 -15.88
CA LEU A 73 0.70 9.22 -15.17
C LEU A 73 -0.40 8.74 -14.22
N LEU A 74 -0.95 9.65 -13.42
CA LEU A 74 -2.02 9.38 -12.45
C LEU A 74 -3.26 8.76 -13.09
N GLU A 75 -3.61 9.18 -14.30
CA GLU A 75 -4.72 8.66 -15.08
C GLU A 75 -4.66 7.14 -15.31
N GLY A 76 -3.46 6.53 -15.28
CA GLY A 76 -3.30 5.07 -15.36
C GLY A 76 -3.73 4.32 -14.09
N TYR A 77 -3.76 5.01 -12.94
CA TYR A 77 -4.03 4.43 -11.63
C TYR A 77 -5.40 4.85 -11.08
N GLU A 78 -5.74 6.13 -11.25
CA GLU A 78 -6.98 6.75 -10.79
C GLU A 78 -7.62 7.57 -11.91
N PRO A 79 -8.37 6.92 -12.83
CA PRO A 79 -8.93 7.58 -14.00
C PRO A 79 -9.81 8.77 -13.66
N GLY A 80 -9.55 9.92 -14.29
CA GLY A 80 -10.31 11.16 -14.12
C GLY A 80 -9.83 12.06 -12.97
N TRP A 81 -8.86 11.62 -12.18
CA TRP A 81 -8.22 12.47 -11.17
C TRP A 81 -7.01 13.21 -11.74
N LEU A 82 -6.86 14.46 -11.32
CA LEU A 82 -5.71 15.29 -11.67
C LEU A 82 -4.86 15.59 -10.43
N THR A 83 -3.59 15.94 -10.64
CA THR A 83 -2.67 16.32 -9.56
C THR A 83 -3.23 17.47 -8.71
N LYS A 84 -3.98 18.40 -9.29
CA LYS A 84 -4.64 19.49 -8.55
C LYS A 84 -5.72 18.99 -7.58
N ASP A 85 -6.41 17.89 -7.91
CA ASP A 85 -7.48 17.33 -7.08
C ASP A 85 -6.86 16.65 -5.86
N VAL A 86 -5.79 15.88 -6.08
CA VAL A 86 -4.97 15.27 -5.02
C VAL A 86 -4.34 16.34 -4.12
N THR A 87 -3.77 17.39 -4.72
CA THR A 87 -3.21 18.54 -3.99
C THR A 87 -4.27 19.22 -3.13
N THR A 88 -5.47 19.45 -3.68
CA THR A 88 -6.59 20.06 -2.95
C THR A 88 -7.07 19.18 -1.80
N LEU A 89 -7.11 17.85 -2.00
CA LEU A 89 -7.45 16.89 -0.96
C LEU A 89 -6.43 16.94 0.18
N PHE A 90 -5.14 16.82 -0.13
CA PHE A 90 -4.09 16.84 0.89
C PHE A 90 -3.96 18.19 1.60
N ALA A 91 -4.19 19.31 0.92
CA ALA A 91 -4.24 20.62 1.57
C ALA A 91 -5.31 20.69 2.67
N LYS A 92 -6.43 19.96 2.51
CA LYS A 92 -7.49 19.84 3.54
C LYS A 92 -7.15 18.81 4.62
N LEU A 93 -6.53 17.69 4.25
CA LEU A 93 -6.23 16.59 5.17
C LEU A 93 -5.00 16.85 6.05
N ARG A 94 -3.90 17.34 5.47
CA ARG A 94 -2.61 17.55 6.14
C ARG A 94 -2.73 18.23 7.52
N PRO A 95 -3.33 19.43 7.66
CA PRO A 95 -3.39 20.09 8.97
C PRO A 95 -4.20 19.30 10.00
N ARG A 96 -5.24 18.58 9.56
CA ARG A 96 -6.08 17.75 10.44
C ARG A 96 -5.33 16.50 10.88
N LEU A 97 -4.67 15.81 9.96
CA LEU A 97 -3.87 14.61 10.26
C LEU A 97 -2.74 14.93 11.23
N VAL A 98 -2.00 16.02 10.99
CA VAL A 98 -0.93 16.48 11.91
C VAL A 98 -1.51 16.77 13.29
N THR A 99 -2.63 17.49 13.38
CA THR A 99 -3.27 17.80 14.67
C THR A 99 -3.71 16.53 15.41
N ILE A 100 -4.28 15.55 14.70
CA ILE A 100 -4.72 14.28 15.30
C ILE A 100 -3.50 13.48 15.77
N ALA A 101 -2.45 13.40 14.96
CA ALA A 101 -1.21 12.70 15.29
C ALA A 101 -0.55 13.32 16.53
N GLU A 102 -0.36 14.64 16.55
CA GLU A 102 0.21 15.37 17.69
C GLU A 102 -0.60 15.13 18.98
N LYS A 103 -1.93 15.20 18.88
CA LYS A 103 -2.80 14.88 20.01
C LYS A 103 -2.60 13.44 20.47
N ALA A 104 -2.56 12.46 19.55
CA ALA A 104 -2.35 11.06 19.89
C ALA A 104 -0.99 10.84 20.59
N PHE A 105 0.06 11.50 20.14
CA PHE A 105 1.39 11.42 20.74
C PHE A 105 1.46 12.07 22.13
N SER A 106 0.63 13.08 22.41
CA SER A 106 0.58 13.76 23.71
C SER A 106 -0.19 12.99 24.79
N LEU A 107 -1.07 12.06 24.38
CA LEU A 107 -1.89 11.28 25.30
C LEU A 107 -1.10 10.13 25.93
N PRO A 108 -1.52 9.63 27.10
CA PRO A 108 -0.98 8.38 27.64
C PRO A 108 -1.10 7.27 26.60
N GLN A 109 0.05 6.68 26.25
CA GLN A 109 0.11 5.68 25.20
C GLN A 109 -0.79 4.49 25.53
N PRO A 110 -1.57 3.97 24.57
CA PRO A 110 -2.28 2.72 24.76
C PRO A 110 -1.28 1.57 25.03
N PRO A 111 -1.77 0.40 25.48
CA PRO A 111 -0.91 -0.78 25.58
C PRO A 111 -0.16 -1.00 24.26
N SER A 112 1.15 -1.17 24.33
CA SER A 112 1.93 -1.38 23.11
C SER A 112 1.56 -2.71 22.48
N ARG A 113 1.44 -2.76 21.15
CA ARG A 113 1.35 -4.00 20.37
C ARG A 113 2.50 -4.96 20.70
N LYS A 114 3.67 -4.45 21.07
CA LYS A 114 4.82 -5.24 21.51
C LYS A 114 4.53 -6.09 22.76
N ASN A 115 3.60 -5.64 23.62
CA ASN A 115 3.19 -6.39 24.82
C ASN A 115 2.24 -7.55 24.50
N LEU A 116 1.76 -7.64 23.26
CA LEU A 116 0.96 -8.76 22.75
C LEU A 116 1.82 -9.74 21.95
N ARG A 117 3.14 -9.55 21.93
CA ARG A 117 4.04 -10.57 21.38
C ARG A 117 4.01 -11.81 22.24
N GLY A 118 4.01 -12.96 21.59
CA GLY A 118 3.89 -14.27 22.24
C GLY A 118 4.42 -15.35 21.32
N HIS A 119 4.02 -16.59 21.56
CA HIS A 119 4.25 -17.69 20.64
C HIS A 119 2.95 -18.03 19.91
N TYR A 120 2.90 -17.66 18.63
CA TYR A 120 1.77 -17.89 17.73
C TYR A 120 2.24 -18.78 16.58
N PRO A 121 2.25 -20.11 16.74
CA PRO A 121 2.73 -21.02 15.70
C PRO A 121 2.06 -20.76 14.36
N ARG A 122 2.82 -20.81 13.27
CA ARG A 122 2.29 -20.56 11.92
C ARG A 122 1.07 -21.43 11.60
N ALA A 123 1.09 -22.70 12.00
CA ALA A 123 -0.01 -23.63 11.75
C ALA A 123 -1.33 -23.19 12.42
N ASP A 124 -1.26 -22.60 13.61
CA ASP A 124 -2.42 -22.08 14.32
C ASP A 124 -2.94 -20.79 13.68
N GLN A 125 -2.03 -19.93 13.20
CA GLN A 125 -2.40 -18.75 12.41
C GLN A 125 -3.10 -19.17 11.11
N GLU A 126 -2.54 -20.10 10.35
CA GLU A 126 -3.12 -20.62 9.11
C GLU A 126 -4.54 -21.18 9.35
N LYS A 127 -4.69 -22.02 10.39
CA LYS A 127 -5.98 -22.61 10.75
C LYS A 127 -7.01 -21.54 11.14
N PHE A 128 -6.61 -20.56 11.94
CA PHE A 128 -7.49 -19.46 12.33
C PHE A 128 -7.94 -18.65 11.10
N LEU A 129 -7.00 -18.24 10.24
CA LEU A 129 -7.26 -17.42 9.06
C LEU A 129 -8.12 -18.16 8.03
N GLN A 130 -7.87 -19.45 7.79
CA GLN A 130 -8.74 -20.27 6.93
C GLN A 130 -10.18 -20.37 7.46
N SER A 131 -10.37 -20.38 8.78
CA SER A 131 -11.70 -20.36 9.38
C SER A 131 -12.38 -18.99 9.35
N LEU A 132 -11.58 -17.91 9.26
CA LEU A 132 -12.04 -16.52 9.23
C LEU A 132 -12.58 -16.13 7.84
N LEU A 133 -11.90 -16.53 6.76
CA LEU A 133 -12.24 -16.16 5.38
C LEU A 133 -13.73 -16.36 5.01
N PRO A 134 -14.33 -17.56 5.13
CA PRO A 134 -15.73 -17.75 4.77
C PRO A 134 -16.71 -16.96 5.65
N LYS A 135 -16.35 -16.71 6.92
CA LYS A 135 -17.16 -15.94 7.86
C LYS A 135 -17.17 -14.44 7.54
N ILE A 136 -16.16 -13.91 6.84
CA ILE A 136 -16.15 -12.53 6.32
C ILE A 136 -16.68 -12.44 4.87
N GLY A 137 -17.15 -13.56 4.32
CA GLY A 137 -17.78 -13.62 3.00
C GLY A 137 -16.84 -13.94 1.84
N PHE A 138 -15.57 -14.26 2.11
CA PHE A 138 -14.63 -14.65 1.06
C PHE A 138 -14.93 -16.09 0.61
N ASP A 139 -15.16 -16.28 -0.69
CA ASP A 139 -15.42 -17.60 -1.28
C ASP A 139 -14.11 -18.37 -1.44
N THR A 140 -13.88 -19.35 -0.56
CA THR A 140 -12.70 -20.22 -0.59
C THR A 140 -12.79 -21.35 -1.62
N SER A 141 -13.92 -21.51 -2.30
CA SER A 141 -14.03 -22.42 -3.46
C SER A 141 -13.57 -21.74 -4.76
N ALA A 142 -13.67 -20.41 -4.82
CA ALA A 142 -13.23 -19.56 -5.92
C ALA A 142 -11.94 -18.76 -5.58
N GLY A 143 -11.22 -19.19 -4.54
CA GLY A 143 -10.03 -18.49 -4.09
C GLY A 143 -9.21 -19.25 -3.07
N ARG A 144 -8.01 -18.74 -2.77
CA ARG A 144 -7.09 -19.38 -1.81
C ARG A 144 -6.16 -18.38 -1.12
N LEU A 145 -5.69 -18.78 0.06
CA LEU A 145 -4.69 -18.07 0.84
C LEU A 145 -3.36 -18.84 0.82
N ASP A 146 -2.29 -18.11 0.50
CA ASP A 146 -0.91 -18.60 0.41
C ASP A 146 0.06 -17.76 1.27
N SER A 147 1.33 -18.16 1.30
CA SER A 147 2.39 -17.36 1.92
C SER A 147 3.30 -16.66 0.91
N SER A 148 3.64 -15.40 1.18
CA SER A 148 4.65 -14.65 0.44
C SER A 148 5.41 -13.68 1.36
N THR A 149 6.53 -13.13 0.87
CA THR A 149 7.29 -12.10 1.60
C THR A 149 6.53 -10.77 1.70
N HIS A 150 5.80 -10.42 0.64
CA HIS A 150 4.95 -9.23 0.55
C HIS A 150 3.53 -9.69 0.21
N PRO A 151 2.56 -9.52 1.11
CA PRO A 151 1.15 -9.81 0.84
C PRO A 151 0.66 -9.10 -0.43
N PHE A 152 -0.20 -9.78 -1.19
CA PHE A 152 -0.91 -9.22 -2.33
C PHE A 152 -2.17 -10.04 -2.61
N CYS A 153 -3.11 -9.43 -3.34
CA CYS A 153 -4.28 -10.06 -3.93
C CYS A 153 -4.16 -9.99 -5.46
N SER A 154 -4.46 -11.10 -6.13
CA SER A 154 -4.39 -11.23 -7.59
C SER A 154 -5.30 -12.36 -8.07
N GLY A 155 -5.60 -12.43 -9.36
CA GLY A 155 -6.43 -13.49 -9.91
C GLY A 155 -7.11 -13.11 -11.21
N LEU A 156 -8.10 -13.91 -11.59
CA LEU A 156 -8.97 -13.66 -12.74
C LEU A 156 -10.28 -12.98 -12.34
N GLY A 157 -10.52 -12.72 -11.06
CA GLY A 157 -11.78 -12.16 -10.54
C GLY A 157 -12.67 -13.25 -9.91
N PRO A 158 -14.00 -13.21 -10.11
CA PRO A 158 -14.96 -14.00 -9.33
C PRO A 158 -14.76 -15.51 -9.26
N CYS A 159 -14.04 -16.12 -10.20
CA CYS A 159 -13.84 -17.56 -10.26
C CYS A 159 -12.44 -18.02 -9.78
N ASP A 160 -11.49 -17.09 -9.64
CA ASP A 160 -10.12 -17.38 -9.18
C ASP A 160 -9.52 -16.11 -8.58
N THR A 161 -9.69 -15.93 -7.28
CA THR A 161 -9.13 -14.82 -6.49
C THR A 161 -8.14 -15.37 -5.47
N ARG A 162 -6.87 -15.03 -5.61
CA ARG A 162 -5.78 -15.55 -4.77
C ARG A 162 -5.19 -14.44 -3.94
N MET A 163 -4.94 -14.72 -2.68
CA MET A 163 -4.27 -13.79 -1.78
C MET A 163 -3.10 -14.47 -1.08
N THR A 164 -2.14 -13.67 -0.67
CA THR A 164 -1.01 -14.15 0.13
C THR A 164 -0.89 -13.37 1.43
N THR A 165 -0.29 -13.99 2.44
CA THR A 165 0.06 -13.30 3.69
C THR A 165 1.47 -13.67 4.16
N ARG A 166 1.98 -12.91 5.13
CA ARG A 166 3.23 -13.21 5.83
C ARG A 166 2.94 -13.56 7.28
N TYR A 167 3.52 -14.64 7.76
CA TYR A 167 3.41 -15.07 9.14
C TYR A 167 4.58 -14.54 9.97
N ASP A 168 4.27 -14.06 11.18
CA ASP A 168 5.25 -13.76 12.23
C ASP A 168 4.83 -14.56 13.46
N GLU A 169 5.63 -15.54 13.86
CA GLU A 169 5.30 -16.40 15.01
C GLU A 169 5.39 -15.65 16.35
N SER A 170 5.94 -14.45 16.36
CA SER A 170 5.94 -13.56 17.52
C SER A 170 4.75 -12.61 17.57
N ASP A 171 4.03 -12.43 16.45
CA ASP A 171 2.94 -11.46 16.32
C ASP A 171 1.90 -11.88 15.25
N PHE A 172 0.84 -12.58 15.69
CA PHE A 172 -0.24 -13.01 14.79
C PHE A 172 -0.98 -11.85 14.11
N MET A 173 -0.90 -10.62 14.62
CA MET A 173 -1.59 -9.48 14.00
C MET A 173 -0.99 -9.13 12.63
N VAL A 174 0.27 -9.52 12.37
CA VAL A 174 0.90 -9.36 11.05
C VAL A 174 0.11 -10.10 9.99
N SER A 175 -0.18 -11.39 10.22
CA SER A 175 -0.92 -12.20 9.26
C SER A 175 -2.41 -11.89 9.27
N LEU A 176 -3.00 -11.58 10.43
CA LEU A 176 -4.41 -11.20 10.56
C LEU A 176 -4.76 -9.95 9.76
N TYR A 177 -4.03 -8.85 9.96
CA TYR A 177 -4.31 -7.61 9.23
C TYR A 177 -3.91 -7.72 7.77
N GLY A 178 -2.84 -8.46 7.45
CA GLY A 178 -2.50 -8.80 6.06
C GLY A 178 -3.65 -9.52 5.36
N VAL A 179 -4.21 -10.58 5.97
CA VAL A 179 -5.34 -11.32 5.38
C VAL A 179 -6.60 -10.47 5.29
N LEU A 180 -6.93 -9.66 6.29
CA LEU A 180 -8.11 -8.79 6.21
C LEU A 180 -7.97 -7.73 5.12
N HIS A 181 -6.75 -7.21 4.91
CA HIS A 181 -6.44 -6.28 3.83
C HIS A 181 -6.60 -6.95 2.46
N GLU A 182 -5.89 -8.05 2.22
CA GLU A 182 -5.96 -8.75 0.93
C GLU A 182 -7.34 -9.39 0.66
N ALA A 183 -8.04 -9.84 1.71
CA ALA A 183 -9.42 -10.31 1.57
C ALA A 183 -10.36 -9.16 1.20
N GLY A 184 -10.12 -7.92 1.62
CA GLY A 184 -10.92 -6.78 1.17
C GLY A 184 -10.76 -6.51 -0.33
N HIS A 185 -9.54 -6.60 -0.86
CA HIS A 185 -9.31 -6.63 -2.30
C HIS A 185 -10.03 -7.80 -2.97
N GLY A 186 -9.86 -9.00 -2.43
CA GLY A 186 -10.44 -10.21 -2.99
C GLY A 186 -11.97 -10.23 -2.97
N LEU A 187 -12.60 -9.64 -1.94
CA LEU A 187 -14.06 -9.50 -1.85
C LEU A 187 -14.60 -8.54 -2.92
N TYR A 188 -13.84 -7.49 -3.26
CA TYR A 188 -14.21 -6.65 -4.39
C TYR A 188 -14.14 -7.44 -5.70
N ASP A 189 -13.03 -8.14 -5.93
CA ASP A 189 -12.83 -8.94 -7.13
C ASP A 189 -13.87 -10.06 -7.27
N GLN A 190 -14.23 -10.71 -6.16
CA GLN A 190 -15.30 -11.72 -6.10
C GLN A 190 -16.70 -11.13 -6.30
N GLY A 191 -16.89 -9.86 -5.95
CA GLY A 191 -18.15 -9.13 -6.15
C GLY A 191 -18.35 -8.57 -7.55
N LEU A 192 -17.34 -8.64 -8.43
CA LEU A 192 -17.48 -8.18 -9.81
C LEU A 192 -18.48 -9.05 -10.59
N PRO A 193 -19.24 -8.48 -11.55
CA PRO A 193 -20.24 -9.23 -12.28
C PRO A 193 -19.58 -10.28 -13.19
N GLU A 194 -19.76 -11.57 -12.87
CA GLU A 194 -19.20 -12.69 -13.63
C GLU A 194 -19.55 -12.63 -15.14
N SER A 195 -20.75 -12.16 -15.47
CA SER A 195 -21.19 -11.94 -16.87
C SER A 195 -20.36 -10.93 -17.66
N GLN A 196 -19.52 -10.12 -17.00
CA GLN A 196 -18.64 -9.12 -17.59
C GLN A 196 -17.16 -9.53 -17.53
N LEU A 197 -16.86 -10.77 -17.12
CA LEU A 197 -15.49 -11.28 -17.06
C LEU A 197 -14.78 -11.10 -18.43
N GLY A 198 -13.55 -10.61 -18.40
CA GLY A 198 -12.77 -10.32 -19.61
C GLY A 198 -13.19 -9.03 -20.34
N THR A 199 -14.14 -8.27 -19.80
CA THR A 199 -14.51 -6.93 -20.28
C THR A 199 -14.07 -5.87 -19.27
N PRO A 200 -13.96 -4.59 -19.68
CA PRO A 200 -13.62 -3.51 -18.76
C PRO A 200 -14.66 -3.27 -17.65
N LEU A 201 -15.88 -3.79 -17.80
CA LEU A 201 -16.92 -3.72 -16.75
C LEU A 201 -16.76 -4.81 -15.68
N GLY A 202 -15.96 -5.85 -15.96
CA GLY A 202 -15.60 -6.91 -15.02
C GLY A 202 -14.23 -6.68 -14.37
N GLN A 203 -13.77 -5.43 -14.32
CA GLN A 203 -12.51 -5.02 -13.69
C GLN A 203 -12.79 -4.02 -12.58
N ALA A 204 -11.86 -3.92 -11.62
CA ALA A 204 -11.87 -2.87 -10.61
C ALA A 204 -11.87 -1.48 -11.25
N ALA A 205 -12.61 -0.53 -10.67
CA ALA A 205 -12.80 0.79 -11.26
C ALA A 205 -11.51 1.64 -11.28
N SER A 206 -10.73 1.56 -10.19
CA SER A 206 -9.46 2.26 -10.00
C SER A 206 -8.70 1.64 -8.82
N LEU A 207 -7.41 1.98 -8.66
CA LEU A 207 -6.66 1.55 -7.48
C LEU A 207 -7.22 2.16 -6.19
N GLY A 208 -7.69 3.40 -6.21
CA GLY A 208 -8.27 4.05 -5.04
C GLY A 208 -9.55 3.37 -4.56
N ILE A 209 -10.43 2.96 -5.48
CA ILE A 209 -11.62 2.18 -5.12
C ILE A 209 -11.22 0.78 -4.63
N HIS A 210 -10.23 0.15 -5.23
CA HIS A 210 -9.76 -1.18 -4.81
C HIS A 210 -9.14 -1.15 -3.40
N GLU A 211 -8.28 -0.17 -3.12
CA GLU A 211 -7.70 0.09 -1.79
C GLU A 211 -8.75 0.53 -0.77
N SER A 212 -9.84 1.18 -1.20
CA SER A 212 -10.94 1.50 -0.28
C SER A 212 -11.57 0.25 0.33
N GLN A 213 -11.60 -0.87 -0.41
CA GLN A 213 -12.16 -2.13 0.07
C GLN A 213 -11.18 -2.85 1.00
N SER A 214 -9.88 -2.90 0.66
CA SER A 214 -8.86 -3.46 1.56
C SER A 214 -8.82 -2.72 2.91
N ARG A 215 -8.81 -1.38 2.89
CA ARG A 215 -8.83 -0.56 4.11
C ARG A 215 -10.14 -0.62 4.87
N LEU A 216 -11.28 -0.83 4.19
CA LEU A 216 -12.54 -1.07 4.88
C LEU A 216 -12.46 -2.33 5.73
N TRP A 217 -11.98 -3.44 5.16
CA TRP A 217 -11.93 -4.72 5.88
C TRP A 217 -10.80 -4.78 6.92
N GLU A 218 -9.61 -4.28 6.58
CA GLU A 218 -8.48 -4.21 7.50
C GLU A 218 -8.81 -3.33 8.71
N ASN A 219 -9.20 -2.07 8.45
CA ASN A 219 -9.24 -1.04 9.47
C ASN A 219 -10.64 -0.84 10.02
N ARG A 220 -11.60 -0.51 9.15
CA ARG A 220 -12.97 -0.17 9.60
C ARG A 220 -13.69 -1.38 10.22
N VAL A 221 -13.42 -2.58 9.72
CA VAL A 221 -13.93 -3.83 10.31
C VAL A 221 -12.89 -4.42 11.27
N GLY A 222 -11.72 -4.83 10.79
CA GLY A 222 -10.73 -5.60 11.54
C GLY A 222 -10.10 -4.93 12.76
N ARG A 223 -9.97 -3.59 12.75
CA ARG A 223 -9.49 -2.81 13.90
C ARG A 223 -10.63 -2.26 14.76
N SER A 224 -11.88 -2.56 14.43
CA SER A 224 -13.03 -2.11 15.21
C SER A 224 -13.14 -2.84 16.55
N ARG A 225 -13.72 -2.15 17.53
CA ARG A 225 -14.05 -2.77 18.83
C ARG A 225 -15.04 -3.94 18.67
N SER A 226 -15.96 -3.84 17.70
CA SER A 226 -16.96 -4.87 17.43
C SER A 226 -16.33 -6.15 16.90
N PHE A 227 -15.32 -6.05 16.03
CA PHE A 227 -14.55 -7.19 15.56
C PHE A 227 -13.86 -7.88 16.73
N TRP A 228 -13.05 -7.15 17.49
CA TRP A 228 -12.33 -7.71 18.64
C TRP A 228 -13.26 -8.38 19.66
N LYS A 229 -14.43 -7.79 19.93
CA LYS A 229 -15.42 -8.38 20.85
C LYS A 229 -16.02 -9.68 20.29
N SER A 230 -16.37 -9.71 19.01
CA SER A 230 -17.09 -10.82 18.39
C SER A 230 -16.19 -12.03 18.15
N TRP A 231 -14.93 -11.77 17.78
CA TRP A 231 -13.94 -12.78 17.44
C TRP A 231 -13.07 -13.21 18.62
N TRP A 232 -13.25 -12.58 19.79
CA TRP A 232 -12.46 -12.90 20.98
C TRP A 232 -12.45 -14.39 21.34
N PRO A 233 -13.60 -15.11 21.34
CA PRO A 233 -13.61 -16.53 21.68
C PRO A 233 -12.75 -17.39 20.73
N ASP A 234 -12.84 -17.13 19.42
CA ASP A 234 -12.06 -17.84 18.41
C ASP A 234 -10.56 -17.50 18.53
N LEU A 235 -10.23 -16.24 18.83
CA LEU A 235 -8.85 -15.77 18.99
C LEU A 235 -8.15 -16.41 20.20
N ILE A 236 -8.79 -16.45 21.38
CA ILE A 236 -8.18 -17.08 22.57
C ILE A 236 -8.12 -18.61 22.47
N GLN A 237 -9.03 -19.21 21.69
CA GLN A 237 -8.97 -20.64 21.38
C GLN A 237 -7.81 -20.96 20.44
N ALA A 238 -7.56 -20.12 19.43
CA ALA A 238 -6.45 -20.28 18.50
C ALA A 238 -5.10 -19.93 19.15
N PHE A 239 -5.08 -18.94 20.05
CA PHE A 239 -3.86 -18.35 20.60
C PHE A 239 -3.91 -18.26 22.13
N PRO A 240 -3.49 -19.33 22.84
CA PRO A 240 -3.56 -19.39 24.30
C PRO A 240 -2.82 -18.25 25.03
N ASP A 241 -1.76 -17.69 24.45
CA ASP A 241 -1.02 -16.54 24.99
C ASP A 241 -1.91 -15.28 25.17
N LEU A 242 -3.05 -15.20 24.48
CA LEU A 242 -4.04 -14.13 24.67
C LEU A 242 -4.89 -14.29 25.95
N THR A 243 -4.87 -15.44 26.63
CA THR A 243 -5.77 -15.75 27.75
C THR A 243 -5.57 -14.82 28.96
N GLY A 244 -4.37 -14.24 29.13
CA GLY A 244 -4.07 -13.24 30.15
C GLY A 244 -4.58 -11.82 29.82
N HIS A 245 -5.08 -11.61 28.60
CA HIS A 245 -5.57 -10.33 28.11
C HIS A 245 -7.10 -10.34 27.98
N ASN A 246 -7.66 -9.20 27.57
CA ASN A 246 -9.06 -9.13 27.16
C ASN A 246 -9.18 -8.39 25.82
N HIS A 247 -10.28 -8.62 25.11
CA HIS A 247 -10.51 -8.03 23.79
C HIS A 247 -10.35 -6.51 23.73
N ASN A 248 -10.71 -5.78 24.80
CA ASN A 248 -10.58 -4.32 24.83
C ASN A 248 -9.11 -3.90 24.91
N HIS A 249 -8.29 -4.62 25.69
CA HIS A 249 -6.85 -4.39 25.75
C HIS A 249 -6.19 -4.63 24.38
N CYS A 250 -6.50 -5.75 23.71
CA CYS A 250 -5.95 -6.07 22.40
C CYS A 250 -6.42 -5.10 21.30
N TRP A 251 -7.71 -4.71 21.33
CA TRP A 251 -8.25 -3.69 20.45
C TRP A 251 -7.51 -2.36 20.57
N ARG A 252 -7.29 -1.87 21.80
CA ARG A 252 -6.55 -0.63 22.05
C ARG A 252 -5.11 -0.70 21.56
N ALA A 253 -4.45 -1.85 21.73
CA ALA A 253 -3.08 -2.05 21.28
C ALA A 253 -2.95 -2.11 19.75
N SER A 254 -3.94 -2.71 19.06
CA SER A 254 -4.00 -2.76 17.60
C SER A 254 -4.22 -1.37 16.96
N ASN A 255 -4.82 -0.45 17.71
CA ASN A 255 -5.06 0.93 17.30
C ASN A 255 -4.04 1.91 17.91
N ALA A 256 -2.88 1.42 18.34
CA ALA A 256 -1.81 2.28 18.84
C ALA A 256 -1.26 3.17 17.71
N VAL A 257 -1.04 4.44 18.02
CA VAL A 257 -0.51 5.44 17.08
C VAL A 257 0.94 5.72 17.47
N GLU A 258 1.87 5.49 16.55
CA GLU A 258 3.29 5.67 16.81
C GLU A 258 4.03 6.25 15.61
N ARG A 259 5.05 7.07 15.89
CA ARG A 259 5.94 7.53 14.83
C ARG A 259 6.77 6.34 14.36
N SER A 260 6.73 6.06 13.06
CA SER A 260 7.49 4.97 12.44
C SER A 260 8.10 5.40 11.11
N PHE A 261 9.07 4.63 10.63
CA PHE A 261 9.78 4.94 9.37
C PHE A 261 9.10 4.30 8.14
N ILE A 262 8.46 3.15 8.34
CA ILE A 262 8.04 2.24 7.27
C ILE A 262 6.55 2.43 7.00
N ARG A 263 6.20 2.92 5.80
CA ARG A 263 4.81 3.19 5.41
C ARG A 263 3.88 2.00 5.58
N VAL A 264 4.29 0.81 5.16
CA VAL A 264 3.46 -0.41 5.24
C VAL A 264 3.24 -0.90 6.68
N GLU A 265 3.97 -0.33 7.65
CA GLU A 265 3.83 -0.63 9.08
C GLU A 265 3.20 0.54 9.85
N ALA A 266 2.92 1.66 9.19
CA ALA A 266 2.35 2.86 9.80
C ALA A 266 0.90 2.63 10.24
N ASP A 267 0.50 3.32 11.32
CA ASP A 267 -0.86 3.27 11.85
C ASP A 267 -1.85 4.10 11.02
N GLU A 268 -3.16 3.94 11.28
CA GLU A 268 -4.22 4.64 10.55
C GLU A 268 -4.13 6.17 10.58
N VAL A 269 -3.49 6.76 11.60
CA VAL A 269 -3.38 8.22 11.75
C VAL A 269 -2.18 8.75 10.97
N THR A 270 -1.08 8.00 10.93
CA THR A 270 0.19 8.46 10.34
C THR A 270 0.38 8.01 8.89
N TYR A 271 -0.27 6.94 8.43
CA TYR A 271 -0.11 6.36 7.09
C TYR A 271 -0.23 7.39 5.96
N ASP A 272 -1.27 8.23 5.97
CA ASP A 272 -1.51 9.22 4.91
C ASP A 272 -0.43 10.31 4.85
N LEU A 273 0.33 10.55 5.93
CA LEU A 273 1.49 11.45 5.90
C LEU A 273 2.65 10.85 5.10
N HIS A 274 2.80 9.52 5.10
CA HIS A 274 3.77 8.85 4.23
C HIS A 274 3.36 8.94 2.76
N ILE A 275 2.06 8.87 2.45
CA ILE A 275 1.56 9.06 1.07
C ILE A 275 1.79 10.50 0.62
N LEU A 276 1.43 11.47 1.45
CA LEU A 276 1.65 12.90 1.18
C LEU A 276 3.12 13.18 0.84
N LEU A 277 4.05 12.62 1.63
CA LEU A 277 5.48 12.77 1.41
C LEU A 277 5.89 12.30 0.00
N ARG A 278 5.41 11.13 -0.43
CA ARG A 278 5.75 10.58 -1.76
C ARG A 278 5.16 11.43 -2.86
N PHE A 279 3.89 11.79 -2.75
CA PHE A 279 3.20 12.63 -3.71
C PHE A 279 3.89 13.99 -3.90
N GLU A 280 4.31 14.65 -2.81
CA GLU A 280 5.04 15.93 -2.87
C GLU A 280 6.40 15.78 -3.57
N LEU A 281 7.14 14.69 -3.32
CA LEU A 281 8.45 14.44 -3.94
C LEU A 281 8.32 14.02 -5.41
N GLU A 282 7.37 13.14 -5.75
CA GLU A 282 7.13 12.71 -7.13
C GLU A 282 6.70 13.88 -8.01
N THR A 283 5.84 14.77 -7.50
CA THR A 283 5.43 15.97 -8.24
C THR A 283 6.64 16.84 -8.58
N GLN A 284 7.54 17.08 -7.62
CA GLN A 284 8.75 17.88 -7.83
C GLN A 284 9.74 17.18 -8.77
N LEU A 285 9.93 15.85 -8.60
CA LEU A 285 10.76 15.05 -9.49
C LEU A 285 10.23 15.15 -10.92
N LEU A 286 8.94 14.93 -11.17
CA LEU A 286 8.39 14.92 -12.53
C LEU A 286 8.44 16.29 -13.20
N LYS A 287 8.27 17.39 -12.43
CA LYS A 287 8.46 18.77 -12.93
C LYS A 287 9.92 19.15 -13.19
N GLY A 288 10.88 18.39 -12.65
CA GLY A 288 12.29 18.75 -12.71
C GLY A 288 12.68 19.84 -11.71
N GLU A 289 11.86 20.09 -10.70
CA GLU A 289 12.14 21.00 -9.58
C GLU A 289 13.06 20.33 -8.55
N LEU A 290 13.02 19.00 -8.46
CA LEU A 290 13.92 18.18 -7.64
C LEU A 290 14.77 17.28 -8.53
N SER A 291 16.08 17.29 -8.32
CA SER A 291 17.00 16.33 -8.96
C SER A 291 16.95 14.98 -8.25
N VAL A 292 17.23 13.89 -8.97
CA VAL A 292 17.28 12.55 -8.37
C VAL A 292 18.36 12.47 -7.29
N HIS A 293 19.52 13.11 -7.53
CA HIS A 293 20.62 13.14 -6.58
C HIS A 293 20.23 13.77 -5.23
N ASP A 294 19.34 14.77 -5.24
CA ASP A 294 18.93 15.48 -4.02
C ASP A 294 17.75 14.81 -3.30
N LEU A 295 17.18 13.75 -3.89
CA LEU A 295 16.03 13.03 -3.34
C LEU A 295 16.23 12.51 -1.91
N PRO A 296 17.38 11.94 -1.51
CA PRO A 296 17.58 11.50 -0.12
C PRO A 296 17.50 12.67 0.88
N ALA A 297 18.08 13.82 0.54
CA ALA A 297 18.05 15.00 1.40
C ALA A 297 16.63 15.57 1.51
N ALA A 298 15.95 15.75 0.37
CA ALA A 298 14.57 16.22 0.32
C ALA A 298 13.61 15.28 1.06
N TRP A 299 13.79 13.96 0.91
CA TRP A 299 13.05 12.96 1.68
C TRP A 299 13.24 13.15 3.17
N ASN A 300 14.49 13.23 3.64
CA ASN A 300 14.80 13.31 5.07
C ASN A 300 14.25 14.59 5.71
N GLU A 301 14.35 15.73 5.03
CA GLU A 301 13.79 17.00 5.49
C GLU A 301 12.26 16.94 5.60
N LEU A 302 11.59 16.46 4.54
CA LEU A 302 10.14 16.38 4.52
C LEU A 302 9.61 15.34 5.52
N PHE A 303 10.34 14.22 5.71
CA PHE A 303 10.01 13.19 6.67
C PHE A 303 10.09 13.71 8.11
N GLU A 304 11.15 14.44 8.46
CA GLU A 304 11.29 15.07 9.78
C GLU A 304 10.19 16.11 10.00
N LYS A 305 9.86 16.91 8.99
CA LYS A 305 8.78 17.92 9.06
C LYS A 305 7.40 17.30 9.27
N LEU A 306 7.09 16.18 8.62
CA LEU A 306 5.76 15.55 8.67
C LEU A 306 5.61 14.60 9.87
N LEU A 307 6.63 13.81 10.17
CA LEU A 307 6.56 12.71 11.14
C LEU A 307 7.39 12.97 12.39
N GLY A 308 8.25 13.99 12.41
CA GLY A 308 9.08 14.34 13.58
C GLY A 308 10.19 13.33 13.86
N LEU A 309 10.62 12.57 12.84
CA LEU A 309 11.70 11.58 12.94
C LEU A 309 12.84 11.93 11.99
N LYS A 310 14.07 11.82 12.51
CA LYS A 310 15.28 11.85 11.68
C LYS A 310 15.48 10.49 11.04
N VAL A 311 15.45 10.46 9.71
CA VAL A 311 15.68 9.24 8.93
C VAL A 311 17.13 8.78 9.15
N PRO A 312 17.34 7.54 9.61
CA PRO A 312 18.66 7.07 10.01
C PRO A 312 19.53 6.60 8.83
N ASP A 313 18.91 6.17 7.74
CA ASP A 313 19.57 5.64 6.55
C ASP A 313 18.61 5.60 5.34
N ASP A 314 19.14 5.44 4.12
CA ASP A 314 18.35 5.42 2.89
C ASP A 314 17.37 4.24 2.83
N ALA A 315 17.74 3.09 3.43
CA ALA A 315 16.90 1.89 3.47
C ALA A 315 15.58 2.10 4.25
N ARG A 316 15.62 2.95 5.28
CA ARG A 316 14.45 3.44 6.04
C ARG A 316 13.96 4.81 5.54
N GLY A 317 14.63 5.37 4.53
CA GLY A 317 14.31 6.61 3.84
C GLY A 317 13.72 6.35 2.45
N CYS A 318 14.29 7.02 1.45
CA CYS A 318 13.82 7.01 0.07
C CYS A 318 13.91 5.64 -0.64
N LEU A 319 14.65 4.66 -0.12
CA LEU A 319 14.69 3.29 -0.64
C LEU A 319 13.69 2.34 0.02
N GLN A 320 12.86 2.81 0.97
CA GLN A 320 12.00 1.90 1.75
C GLN A 320 10.99 1.14 0.89
N ASP A 321 10.51 1.76 -0.19
CA ASP A 321 9.45 1.28 -1.06
C ASP A 321 9.97 0.95 -2.46
N ILE A 322 9.38 -0.06 -3.09
CA ILE A 322 9.81 -0.57 -4.41
C ILE A 322 9.24 0.23 -5.59
N HIS A 323 8.15 1.00 -5.40
CA HIS A 323 7.31 1.57 -6.47
C HIS A 323 8.10 2.34 -7.54
N TRP A 324 8.99 3.25 -7.14
CA TRP A 324 9.82 4.00 -8.10
C TRP A 324 10.80 3.12 -8.89
N SER A 325 11.22 1.97 -8.35
CA SER A 325 12.03 1.00 -9.12
C SER A 325 11.22 0.26 -10.19
N LEU A 326 9.89 0.32 -10.09
CA LEU A 326 8.94 -0.25 -11.04
C LEU A 326 8.32 0.81 -11.98
N GLY A 327 8.81 2.05 -11.95
CA GLY A 327 8.22 3.15 -12.72
C GLY A 327 6.85 3.61 -12.20
N GLY A 328 6.46 3.21 -10.99
CA GLY A 328 5.24 3.66 -10.34
C GLY A 328 5.41 5.05 -9.76
N PHE A 329 5.13 6.07 -10.58
CA PHE A 329 5.08 7.49 -10.21
C PHE A 329 3.65 8.02 -10.22
#